data_AF-A0A920KE31-F1
#
_entry.id   AF-A0A920KE31-F1
#
_cell.length_a   1.000
_cell.length_b   1.000
_cell.length_c   1.000
_cell.angle_alpha   90.00
_cell.angle_beta   90.00
_cell.angle_gamma   90.00
#
_symmetry.space_group_name_H-M   'P 1'
#
loop_
_entity.id
_entity.type
_entity.pdbx_description
1 polymer ?
#
loop_
_entity_poly.entity_id
_entity_poly.type
_entity_poly.pdbx_seq_one_letter_code
_entity_poly.pdbx_strand_id
1 'polypeptide(L)'
;MVGFSQVQVDAEDRVNDSLKDKPWRFGYKYNTNYSLNTHGRWVTLPNGDKLWQLAIESKNALSINLLLKDFHLPPKAHLHIYDINKTNVIGAYTEKNNRRDGELGTELVHGDKIVVEYFEPKSVKFHGNLGFQTLYTAIGL
;
A
#
# COMPACT_ATOMS: atom_id res chain seq x y z
N MET A 1 14.30 -0.80 5.33
CA MET A 1 13.35 -0.68 6.45
C MET A 1 14.05 -1.21 7.68
N VAL A 2 14.28 -0.37 8.69
CA VAL A 2 15.02 -0.79 9.91
C VAL A 2 14.10 -1.73 10.69
N GLY A 3 14.57 -2.95 10.94
CA GLY A 3 13.81 -3.97 11.65
C GLY A 3 13.38 -3.51 13.03
N PHE A 4 12.13 -3.81 13.37
CA PHE A 4 11.53 -3.56 14.68
C PHE A 4 12.45 -4.07 15.81
N SER A 5 12.75 -3.20 16.79
CA SER A 5 13.02 -3.68 18.14
C SER A 5 11.70 -4.05 18.78
N GLN A 6 11.39 -5.35 18.71
CA GLN A 6 10.20 -6.02 19.26
C GLN A 6 9.91 -5.65 20.73
N VAL A 7 10.95 -5.22 21.47
CA VAL A 7 10.93 -4.91 22.90
C VAL A 7 10.08 -3.70 23.28
N GLN A 8 9.88 -2.73 22.38
CA GLN A 8 9.18 -1.49 22.73
C GLN A 8 7.65 -1.61 22.63
N VAL A 9 7.15 -2.52 21.79
CA VAL A 9 5.72 -2.80 21.62
C VAL A 9 5.19 -3.65 22.78
N ASP A 10 5.98 -4.61 23.24
CA ASP A 10 5.63 -5.50 24.38
C ASP A 10 5.52 -4.78 25.73
N ALA A 11 5.99 -3.53 25.82
CA ALA A 11 5.89 -2.69 27.02
C ALA A 11 4.60 -1.87 27.06
N GLU A 12 4.07 -1.43 25.90
CA GLU A 12 2.80 -0.68 25.85
C GLU A 12 1.58 -1.60 25.94
N ASP A 13 1.68 -2.85 25.47
CA ASP A 13 0.58 -3.82 25.54
C ASP A 13 0.35 -4.39 26.94
N ARG A 14 1.39 -4.46 27.78
CA ARG A 14 1.24 -4.91 29.19
C ARG A 14 0.49 -3.94 30.10
N VAL A 15 0.32 -2.69 29.69
CA VAL A 15 -0.43 -1.69 30.47
C VAL A 15 -1.91 -1.65 30.06
N ASN A 16 -2.25 -2.01 28.82
CA ASN A 16 -3.63 -1.89 28.32
C ASN A 16 -4.54 -3.11 28.61
N ASP A 17 -3.99 -4.24 29.07
CA ASP A 17 -4.76 -5.48 29.24
C ASP A 17 -5.69 -5.49 30.47
N SER A 18 -5.69 -4.42 31.28
CA SER A 18 -6.54 -4.31 32.48
C SER A 18 -7.88 -3.58 32.25
N LEU A 19 -8.12 -2.99 31.07
CA LEU A 19 -9.33 -2.23 30.79
C LEU A 19 -10.05 -2.82 29.56
N LYS A 20 -10.98 -3.75 29.80
CA LYS A 20 -11.92 -4.34 28.84
C LYS A 20 -12.96 -3.33 28.29
N ASP A 21 -12.56 -2.09 28.04
CA ASP A 21 -13.41 -0.96 27.63
C ASP A 21 -13.01 -0.36 26.28
N LYS A 22 -12.10 -1.01 25.54
CA LYS A 22 -11.76 -0.61 24.17
C LYS A 22 -12.12 -1.72 23.18
N PRO A 23 -12.79 -1.40 22.05
CA PRO A 23 -13.10 -2.37 21.03
C PRO A 23 -11.80 -3.04 20.56
N TRP A 24 -11.84 -4.36 20.38
CA TRP A 24 -10.70 -5.17 19.97
C TRP A 24 -10.01 -4.53 18.76
N ARG A 25 -8.70 -4.29 18.85
CA ARG A 25 -7.91 -3.73 17.74
C ARG A 25 -7.67 -4.85 16.73
N PHE A 26 -8.60 -5.01 15.79
CA PHE A 26 -8.48 -5.98 14.68
C PHE A 26 -7.38 -5.61 13.66
N GLY A 27 -6.66 -4.50 13.86
CA GLY A 27 -5.57 -4.11 12.99
C GLY A 27 -4.80 -2.86 13.43
N TYR A 28 -3.60 -2.69 12.87
CA TYR A 28 -2.75 -1.52 13.06
C TYR A 28 -2.86 -0.58 11.87
N LYS A 29 -2.78 0.72 12.16
CA LYS A 29 -2.65 1.76 11.14
C LYS A 29 -1.25 2.36 11.21
N TYR A 30 -0.57 2.39 10.07
CA TYR A 30 0.74 3.01 9.92
C TYR A 30 0.60 4.21 8.99
N ASN A 31 0.89 5.40 9.51
CA ASN A 31 1.02 6.58 8.66
C ASN A 31 2.30 6.43 7.85
N THR A 32 2.14 6.46 6.53
CA THR A 32 3.24 6.35 5.57
C THR A 32 3.26 7.61 4.72
N ASN A 33 4.37 7.83 4.02
CA ASN A 33 4.50 8.93 3.06
C ASN A 33 5.29 8.43 1.86
N TYR A 34 4.90 7.26 1.34
CA TYR A 34 5.52 6.74 0.13
C TYR A 34 4.97 7.49 -1.07
N SER A 35 5.79 7.62 -2.11
CA SER A 35 5.40 8.19 -3.38
C SER A 35 6.15 7.50 -4.50
N LEU A 36 5.68 7.68 -5.73
CA LEU A 36 6.33 7.15 -6.92
C LEU A 36 7.80 7.59 -7.08
N ASN A 37 8.18 8.71 -6.45
CA ASN A 37 9.51 9.29 -6.58
C ASN A 37 10.52 8.83 -5.51
N THR A 38 10.05 8.24 -4.41
CA THR A 38 10.88 8.12 -3.20
C THR A 38 11.18 6.68 -2.79
N HIS A 39 10.23 5.75 -2.92
CA HIS A 39 10.34 4.44 -2.26
C HIS A 39 10.24 3.23 -3.18
N GLY A 40 9.91 3.41 -4.45
CA GLY A 40 9.86 2.30 -5.41
C GLY A 40 10.90 2.40 -6.51
N ARG A 41 10.97 1.33 -7.30
CA ARG A 41 11.90 1.20 -8.41
C ARG A 41 11.16 1.41 -9.72
N TRP A 42 11.62 2.36 -10.50
CA TRP A 42 11.23 2.50 -11.90
C TRP A 42 12.06 1.59 -12.80
N VAL A 43 11.39 0.93 -13.74
CA VAL A 43 11.97 0.12 -14.80
C VAL A 43 11.38 0.62 -16.11
N THR A 44 12.25 1.04 -17.02
CA THR A 44 11.85 1.39 -18.39
C THR A 44 11.91 0.15 -19.25
N LEU A 45 10.78 -0.21 -19.86
CA LEU A 45 10.64 -1.36 -20.76
C LEU A 45 11.23 -1.04 -22.14
N PRO A 46 11.57 -2.04 -22.97
CA PRO A 46 12.15 -1.82 -24.30
C PRO A 46 11.27 -0.99 -25.26
N ASN A 47 9.95 -1.04 -25.07
CA ASN A 47 8.99 -0.22 -25.82
C ASN A 47 8.91 1.24 -25.32
N GLY A 48 9.63 1.56 -24.23
CA GLY A 48 9.71 2.86 -23.60
C GLY A 48 8.62 3.14 -22.56
N ASP A 49 7.74 2.18 -22.29
CA ASP A 49 6.81 2.25 -21.16
C ASP A 49 7.58 2.15 -19.84
N LYS A 50 6.96 2.60 -18.76
CA LYS A 50 7.58 2.61 -17.43
C LYS A 50 6.75 1.76 -16.48
N LEU A 51 7.45 0.96 -15.68
CA LEU A 51 6.88 0.20 -14.59
C LEU A 51 7.52 0.65 -13.28
N TRP A 52 6.70 1.01 -12.31
CA TRP A 52 7.13 1.30 -10.96
C TRP A 52 6.69 0.19 -10.03
N GLN A 53 7.57 -0.27 -9.16
CA GLN A 53 7.28 -1.33 -8.19
C GLN A 53 7.75 -0.94 -6.79
N LEU A 54 6.91 -1.20 -5.80
CA LEU A 54 7.22 -1.06 -4.38
C LEU A 54 6.76 -2.32 -3.64
N ALA A 55 7.70 -3.00 -2.98
CA ALA A 55 7.37 -4.06 -2.05
C ALA A 55 7.16 -3.47 -0.65
N ILE A 56 6.07 -3.85 -0.01
CA ILE A 56 5.71 -3.44 1.34
C ILE A 56 5.59 -4.70 2.20
N GLU A 57 6.30 -4.72 3.32
CA GLU A 57 6.29 -5.81 4.27
C GLU A 57 5.86 -5.30 5.65
N SER A 58 4.89 -5.99 6.24
CA SER A 58 4.46 -5.78 7.62
C SER A 58 4.37 -7.12 8.32
N LYS A 59 5.41 -7.48 9.08
CA LYS A 59 5.50 -8.77 9.77
C LYS A 59 4.25 -9.06 10.60
N ASN A 60 3.81 -10.30 10.57
CA ASN A 60 2.64 -10.83 11.29
C ASN A 60 1.28 -10.26 10.85
N ALA A 61 1.22 -9.49 9.75
CA ALA A 61 -0.07 -9.09 9.19
C ALA A 61 -0.73 -10.26 8.44
N LEU A 62 -2.02 -10.48 8.70
CA LEU A 62 -2.86 -11.43 7.95
C LEU A 62 -3.30 -10.85 6.60
N SER A 63 -3.52 -9.54 6.56
CA SER A 63 -3.83 -8.81 5.35
C SER A 63 -3.36 -7.38 5.45
N ILE A 64 -3.11 -6.77 4.29
CA ILE A 64 -2.69 -5.39 4.15
C ILE A 64 -3.67 -4.66 3.23
N ASN A 65 -4.04 -3.46 3.64
CA ASN A 65 -4.87 -2.53 2.90
C ASN A 65 -4.20 -1.15 2.85
N LEU A 66 -4.35 -0.44 1.73
CA LEU A 66 -3.70 0.84 1.51
C LEU A 66 -4.72 1.95 1.30
N LEU A 67 -4.46 3.09 1.91
CA LEU A 67 -5.13 4.35 1.62
C LEU A 67 -4.16 5.25 0.86
N LEU A 68 -4.52 5.52 -0.38
CA LEU A 68 -3.82 6.41 -1.28
C LEU A 68 -4.44 7.80 -1.19
N LYS A 69 -3.59 8.81 -1.37
CA LYS A 69 -3.95 10.22 -1.52
C LYS A 69 -3.33 10.76 -2.79
N ASP A 70 -3.79 11.93 -3.23
CA ASP A 70 -3.34 12.58 -4.46
C ASP A 70 -3.40 11.64 -5.68
N PHE A 71 -4.36 10.69 -5.69
CA PHE A 71 -4.49 9.64 -6.70
C PHE A 71 -5.00 10.24 -8.00
N HIS A 72 -4.08 10.39 -8.96
CA HIS A 72 -4.36 10.91 -10.28
C HIS A 72 -3.54 10.20 -11.34
N LEU A 73 -4.17 9.27 -12.05
CA LEU A 73 -3.54 8.50 -13.11
C LEU A 73 -3.90 9.04 -14.50
N PRO A 74 -2.94 9.10 -15.44
CA PRO A 74 -3.23 9.39 -16.84
C PRO A 74 -3.97 8.24 -17.51
N PRO A 75 -4.70 8.49 -18.60
CA PRO A 75 -5.39 7.45 -19.35
C PRO A 75 -4.44 6.31 -19.76
N LYS A 76 -4.93 5.06 -19.66
CA LYS A 76 -4.19 3.81 -19.94
C LYS A 76 -3.11 3.43 -18.92
N ALA A 77 -2.78 4.30 -17.97
CA ALA A 77 -1.99 3.90 -16.83
C ALA A 77 -2.85 3.11 -15.84
N HIS A 78 -2.23 2.20 -15.11
CA HIS A 78 -2.94 1.34 -14.18
C HIS A 78 -2.08 0.93 -13.00
N LEU A 79 -2.71 0.76 -11.84
CA LEU A 79 -2.12 0.30 -10.60
C LEU A 79 -2.69 -1.07 -10.25
N HIS A 80 -1.80 -2.02 -9.95
CA HIS A 80 -2.12 -3.31 -9.38
C HIS A 80 -1.45 -3.47 -8.03
N ILE A 81 -2.08 -4.23 -7.14
CA ILE A 81 -1.50 -4.61 -5.86
C ILE A 81 -1.70 -6.10 -5.71
N TYR A 82 -0.64 -6.82 -5.35
CA TYR A 82 -0.69 -8.27 -5.25
C TYR A 82 0.20 -8.80 -4.14
N ASP A 83 -0.09 -9.98 -3.61
CA ASP A 83 0.81 -10.67 -2.69
C ASP A 83 2.05 -11.20 -3.44
N ILE A 84 3.11 -11.55 -2.70
CA ILE A 84 4.37 -12.00 -3.32
C ILE A 84 4.20 -13.22 -4.25
N ASN A 85 3.21 -14.09 -4.00
CA ASN A 85 2.94 -15.27 -4.82
C ASN A 85 1.93 -15.00 -5.94
N LYS A 86 1.39 -13.78 -6.05
CA LYS A 86 0.33 -13.38 -7.00
C LYS A 86 -0.92 -14.27 -6.91
N THR A 87 -1.19 -14.81 -5.73
CA THR A 87 -2.40 -15.59 -5.44
C THR A 87 -3.62 -14.69 -5.24
N ASN A 88 -3.40 -13.47 -4.76
CA ASN A 88 -4.39 -12.42 -4.64
C ASN A 88 -3.89 -11.16 -5.35
N VAL A 89 -4.63 -10.71 -6.36
CA VAL A 89 -4.31 -9.53 -7.16
C VAL A 89 -5.54 -8.63 -7.16
N ILE A 90 -5.36 -7.37 -6.76
CA ILE A 90 -6.41 -6.35 -6.76
C ILE A 90 -6.05 -5.22 -7.73
N GLY A 91 -7.09 -4.53 -8.23
CA GLY A 91 -7.00 -3.61 -9.37
C GLY A 91 -7.56 -4.24 -10.65
N ALA A 92 -7.31 -3.70 -11.84
CA ALA A 92 -6.55 -2.50 -12.16
C ALA A 92 -7.27 -1.22 -11.70
N TYR A 93 -6.62 -0.40 -10.87
CA TYR A 93 -7.08 0.97 -10.64
C TYR A 93 -6.58 1.84 -11.77
N THR A 94 -7.47 2.59 -12.43
CA THR A 94 -7.13 3.38 -13.62
C THR A 94 -7.60 4.83 -13.47
N GLU A 95 -7.55 5.61 -14.56
CA GLU A 95 -8.08 6.97 -14.57
C GLU A 95 -9.57 7.05 -14.16
N LYS A 96 -10.32 5.95 -14.29
CA LYS A 96 -11.72 5.85 -13.84
C LYS A 96 -11.86 5.96 -12.32
N ASN A 97 -10.78 5.69 -11.58
CA ASN A 97 -10.72 5.81 -10.12
C ASN A 97 -10.20 7.19 -9.67
N ASN A 98 -9.91 8.11 -10.59
CA ASN A 98 -9.53 9.48 -10.25
C ASN A 98 -10.74 10.21 -9.66
N ARG A 99 -10.82 10.25 -8.33
CA ARG A 99 -11.86 10.97 -7.60
C ARG A 99 -11.47 12.44 -7.42
N ARG A 100 -12.46 13.32 -7.25
CA ARG A 100 -12.24 14.76 -7.00
C ARG A 100 -11.51 15.02 -5.69
N ASP A 101 -11.76 14.19 -4.69
CA ASP A 101 -11.08 14.23 -3.38
C ASP A 101 -9.64 13.70 -3.44
N GLY A 102 -9.26 12.99 -4.51
CA GLY A 102 -7.91 12.45 -4.69
C GLY A 102 -7.58 11.27 -3.77
N GLU A 103 -8.55 10.73 -3.03
CA GLU A 103 -8.32 9.59 -2.15
C GLU A 103 -8.75 8.29 -2.83
N LEU A 104 -8.02 7.21 -2.56
CA LEU A 104 -8.38 5.88 -3.03
C LEU A 104 -8.05 4.84 -1.95
N GLY A 105 -9.08 4.27 -1.34
CA GLY A 105 -8.95 3.07 -0.52
C GLY A 105 -8.88 1.85 -1.42
N THR A 106 -7.87 1.01 -1.22
CA THR A 106 -7.72 -0.23 -1.97
C THR A 106 -8.59 -1.33 -1.36
N GLU A 107 -8.64 -2.50 -2.00
CA GLU A 107 -9.14 -3.71 -1.36
C GLU A 107 -8.07 -4.31 -0.44
N LEU A 108 -8.45 -5.30 0.36
CA LEU A 108 -7.51 -6.03 1.21
C LEU A 108 -6.74 -7.05 0.37
N VAL A 109 -5.43 -7.14 0.61
CA VAL A 109 -4.57 -8.17 0.04
C VAL A 109 -4.11 -9.09 1.16
N HIS A 110 -4.18 -10.39 0.93
CA HIS A 110 -3.84 -11.38 1.95
C HIS A 110 -2.33 -11.55 2.05
N GLY A 111 -1.84 -11.75 3.27
CA GLY A 111 -0.43 -11.91 3.57
C GLY A 111 0.21 -10.67 4.20
N ASP A 112 1.44 -10.87 4.66
CA ASP A 112 2.27 -9.89 5.35
C ASP A 112 3.19 -9.12 4.38
N LYS A 113 3.22 -9.51 3.11
CA LYS A 113 4.04 -8.93 2.04
C LYS A 113 3.21 -8.72 0.79
N ILE A 114 3.15 -7.46 0.35
CA ILE A 114 2.48 -7.07 -0.88
C ILE A 114 3.43 -6.31 -1.80
N VAL A 115 3.14 -6.36 -3.09
CA VAL A 115 3.81 -5.59 -4.13
C VAL A 115 2.78 -4.67 -4.74
N VAL A 116 3.10 -3.39 -4.75
CA VAL A 116 2.37 -2.36 -5.48
C VAL A 116 3.09 -2.11 -6.79
N GLU A 117 2.37 -2.23 -7.90
CA GLU A 117 2.89 -2.09 -9.24
C GLU A 117 2.09 -1.05 -10.00
N TYR A 118 2.77 0.00 -10.46
CA TYR A 118 2.19 1.06 -11.28
C TYR A 118 2.79 1.01 -12.69
N PHE A 119 1.94 0.88 -13.69
CA PHE A 119 2.32 0.94 -15.09
C PHE A 119 1.94 2.29 -15.70
N GLU A 120 2.92 2.94 -16.33
CA GLU A 120 2.76 4.19 -17.05
C GLU A 120 3.19 4.02 -18.53
N PRO A 121 2.28 4.14 -19.49
CA PRO A 121 2.63 4.14 -20.91
C PRO A 121 3.58 5.28 -21.27
N LYS A 122 4.46 5.08 -22.25
CA LYS A 122 5.33 6.17 -22.76
C LYS A 122 4.54 7.39 -23.26
N SER A 123 3.35 7.14 -23.80
CA SER A 123 2.50 8.12 -24.49
C SER A 123 1.51 8.85 -23.57
N VAL A 124 1.78 8.91 -22.27
CA VAL A 124 0.90 9.61 -21.32
C VAL A 124 0.91 11.12 -21.53
N LYS A 125 -0.26 11.74 -21.33
CA LYS A 125 -0.43 13.20 -21.42
C LYS A 125 0.22 13.95 -20.26
N PHE A 126 0.31 13.28 -19.11
CA PHE A 126 0.91 13.78 -17.87
C PHE A 126 1.39 12.57 -17.06
N HIS A 127 2.34 12.77 -16.14
CA HIS A 127 2.82 11.70 -15.28
C HIS A 127 1.82 11.41 -14.15
N GLY A 128 1.63 10.14 -13.82
CA GLY A 128 0.80 9.74 -12.69
C GLY A 128 1.31 10.33 -11.37
N ASN A 129 0.38 10.75 -10.52
CA ASN A 129 0.66 11.13 -9.15
C ASN A 129 -0.15 10.23 -8.21
N LEU A 130 0.51 9.72 -7.18
CA LEU A 130 -0.13 9.03 -6.07
C LEU A 130 0.83 9.00 -4.87
N GLY A 131 0.26 9.26 -3.70
CA GLY A 131 0.91 9.13 -2.40
C GLY A 131 0.26 8.03 -1.57
N PHE A 132 1.07 7.29 -0.83
CA PHE A 132 0.58 6.31 0.14
C PHE A 132 0.53 7.00 1.50
N GLN A 133 -0.68 7.23 2.00
CA GLN A 133 -0.91 7.98 3.24
C GLN A 133 -0.98 7.06 4.44
N THR A 134 -1.76 5.99 4.34
CA THR A 134 -2.01 5.11 5.47
C THR A 134 -1.99 3.66 5.01
N LEU A 135 -1.32 2.82 5.79
CA LEU A 135 -1.30 1.39 5.62
C LEU A 135 -2.06 0.76 6.79
N TYR A 136 -3.07 -0.04 6.48
CA TYR A 136 -3.84 -0.79 7.46
C TYR A 136 -3.44 -2.26 7.40
N THR A 137 -3.16 -2.86 8.54
CA THR A 137 -2.84 -4.29 8.64
C THR A 137 -3.79 -4.99 9.58
N ALA A 138 -4.39 -6.10 9.17
CA ALA A 138 -5.09 -6.98 10.10
C ALA A 138 -4.09 -7.91 10.79
N ILE A 139 -4.24 -8.14 12.10
CA ILE A 139 -3.47 -9.14 12.85
C ILE A 139 -4.41 -10.21 13.40
N GLY A 140 -3.95 -11.46 13.41
CA GLY A 140 -4.66 -12.57 14.06
C GLY A 140 -4.42 -12.50 15.56
N LEU A 141 -5.49 -12.63 16.34
CA LEU A 141 -5.44 -12.80 17.80
C LEU A 141 -4.92 -14.19 18.16
#